data_AF-A0A3C0J2I7-F1
#
_entry.id   AF-A0A3C0J2I7-F1
#
_cell.length_a   1.000
_cell.length_b   1.000
_cell.length_c   1.000
_cell.angle_alpha   90.00
_cell.angle_beta   90.00
_cell.angle_gamma   90.00
#
_symmetry.space_group_name_H-M   'P 1'
#
loop_
_entity.id
_entity.type
_entity.pdbx_description
1 polymer ?
#
loop_
_entity_poly.entity_id
_entity_poly.type
_entity_poly.pdbx_seq_one_letter_code
_entity_poly.pdbx_strand_id
1 'polypeptide(L)' 'KCAPCRIGTKRMLEILDRITKGQGREGDIELLIELGEQIRTTAMCGLGQSAPNPVL' A
#
# COMPACT_ATOMS: atom_id res chain seq x y z
N LYS A 1 10.81 -5.76 -12.42
CA LYS A 1 9.69 -6.33 -11.63
C LYS A 1 10.23 -6.63 -10.23
N CYS A 2 9.85 -5.89 -9.19
CA CYS A 2 10.29 -6.13 -7.82
C CYS A 2 9.14 -6.72 -6.98
N ALA A 3 9.47 -7.70 -6.13
CA ALA A 3 8.52 -8.34 -5.21
C ALA A 3 7.78 -7.35 -4.28
N PRO A 4 8.45 -6.37 -3.63
CA PRO A 4 7.77 -5.44 -2.72
C PRO A 4 6.68 -4.61 -3.42
N CYS A 5 6.93 -4.07 -4.62
CA CYS A 5 5.90 -3.31 -5.34
C CYS A 5 4.73 -4.18 -5.79
N ARG A 6 4.94 -5.45 -6.19
CA ARG A 6 3.85 -6.30 -6.68
C ARG A 6 2.97 -6.81 -5.56
N ILE A 7 3.57 -7.22 -4.44
CA ILE A 7 2.85 -7.80 -3.30
C ILE A 7 2.27 -6.68 -2.44
N GLY A 8 3.06 -5.64 -2.17
CA GLY A 8 2.68 -4.52 -1.32
C GLY A 8 1.50 -3.74 -1.89
N THR A 9 1.53 -3.37 -3.18
CA THR A 9 0.41 -2.62 -3.79
C THR A 9 -0.88 -3.43 -3.86
N LYS A 10 -0.78 -4.75 -4.06
CA LYS A 10 -1.96 -5.64 -3.99
C LYS A 10 -2.56 -5.64 -2.58
N ARG A 11 -1.71 -5.71 -1.55
CA ARG A 11 -2.15 -5.67 -0.15
C ARG A 11 -2.80 -4.33 0.20
N MET A 12 -2.23 -3.23 -0.26
CA MET A 12 -2.82 -1.89 -0.09
C MET A 12 -4.21 -1.80 -0.74
N LEU A 13 -4.35 -2.33 -1.97
CA LEU A 13 -5.65 -2.37 -2.65
C LEU A 13 -6.68 -3.21 -1.88
N GLU A 14 -6.30 -4.36 -1.33
CA GLU A 14 -7.19 -5.21 -0.52
C GLU A 14 -7.68 -4.49 0.74
N ILE A 15 -6.81 -3.72 1.40
CA ILE A 15 -7.19 -2.93 2.58
C ILE A 15 -8.11 -1.77 2.18
N LEU A 16 -7.76 -1.03 1.13
CA LEU A 16 -8.56 0.10 0.64
C LEU A 16 -9.95 -0.34 0.15
N ASP A 17 -10.05 -1.45 -0.58
CA ASP A 17 -11.32 -2.05 -1.02
C ASP A 17 -12.18 -2.46 0.18
N ARG A 18 -11.56 -3.00 1.23
CA ARG A 18 -12.26 -3.34 2.47
C ARG A 18 -12.76 -2.11 3.22
N ILE A 19 -11.97 -1.04 3.31
CA ILE A 19 -12.38 0.24 3.93
C ILE A 19 -13.57 0.83 3.17
N THR A 20 -13.48 0.92 1.83
CA THR A 20 -14.53 1.51 0.99
C THR A 20 -15.84 0.72 1.00
N LYS A 21 -15.79 -0.58 1.32
CA LYS A 21 -16.96 -1.43 1.54
C LYS A 21 -17.56 -1.34 2.95
N GLY A 22 -17.05 -0.45 3.81
CA GLY A 22 -17.50 -0.32 5.21
C GLY A 22 -17.06 -1.50 6.09
N GLN A 23 -16.10 -2.31 5.65
CA GLN A 23 -15.54 -3.46 6.37
C GLN A 23 -14.16 -3.14 6.97
N GLY A 24 -13.84 -1.85 7.08
CA GLY A 24 -12.63 -1.36 7.72
C GLY A 24 -12.50 -1.87 9.15
N ARG A 25 -11.27 -2.09 9.58
CA ARG A 25 -10.89 -2.45 10.94
C ARG A 25 -10.04 -1.34 11.53
N GLU A 26 -10.07 -1.22 12.84
CA GLU A 26 -9.11 -0.40 13.58
C GLU A 26 -7.68 -0.84 13.22
N GLY A 27 -6.80 0.12 12.93
CA GLY A 27 -5.43 -0.15 12.48
C GLY A 27 -5.24 -0.23 10.96
N ASP A 28 -6.31 -0.19 10.16
CA ASP A 28 -6.17 -0.32 8.70
C ASP A 28 -5.47 0.88 8.05
N ILE A 29 -5.70 2.08 8.57
CA ILE A 29 -5.08 3.30 8.06
C ILE A 29 -3.59 3.29 8.42
N GLU A 30 -3.25 2.93 9.65
CA GLU A 30 -1.89 2.79 10.13
C GLU A 30 -1.12 1.75 9.29
N LEU A 31 -1.74 0.60 9.00
CA LEU A 31 -1.17 -0.44 8.15
C LEU A 31 -0.98 0.02 6.71
N LEU A 32 -1.90 0.81 6.16
CA LEU A 32 -1.77 1.39 4.82
C LEU A 32 -0.60 2.37 4.73
N ILE A 33 -0.42 3.22 5.75
CA ILE A 33 0.71 4.17 5.83
C ILE A 33 2.04 3.41 5.93
N GLU A 34 2.12 2.40 6.81
CA GLU A 34 3.33 1.60 6.99
C GLU A 34 3.71 0.86 5.69
N LEU A 35 2.74 0.23 5.03
CA LEU A 35 2.94 -0.44 3.74
C LEU A 35 3.38 0.56 2.66
N GLY A 36 2.78 1.75 2.64
CA GLY A 36 3.12 2.79 1.69
C GLY A 36 4.58 3.23 1.82
N GLU A 37 5.03 3.47 3.05
CA GLU A 37 6.43 3.82 3.36
C GLU A 37 7.41 2.70 3.04
N GLN A 38 7.06 1.45 3.36
CA GLN A 38 7.87 0.29 3.02
C GLN A 38 8.03 0.11 1.50
N ILE A 39 6.97 0.28 0.73
CA ILE A 39 7.05 0.18 -0.74
C ILE A 39 7.88 1.33 -1.30
N ARG A 40 7.69 2.55 -0.79
CA ARG A 40 8.44 3.74 -1.22
C ARG A 40 9.95 3.57 -1.01
N THR A 41 10.36 3.01 0.13
CA THR A 41 11.77 2.82 0.48
C THR A 41 12.41 1.59 -0.18
N THR A 42 11.65 0.53 -0.44
CA THR A 42 12.16 -0.73 -1.02
C THR A 42 12.03 -0.82 -2.55
N ALA A 43 11.29 0.09 -3.17
CA ALA A 43 11.12 0.14 -4.62
C ALA A 43 12.41 0.58 -5.34
N MET A 44 12.86 -0.23 -6.28
CA MET A 44 14.05 0.04 -7.11
C MET A 44 13.79 0.96 -8.32
N CYS A 45 12.55 1.41 -8.53
CA CYS A 45 12.21 2.31 -9.64
C CYS A 45 11.15 3.33 -9.24
N GLY A 46 11.11 4.47 -9.94
CA GLY A 46 10.20 5.58 -9.63
C GLY A 46 8.71 5.21 -9.68
N LEU A 47 8.32 4.28 -10.56
CA LEU A 47 6.94 3.78 -10.62
C LEU A 47 6.53 3.04 -9.34
N GLY A 48 7.46 2.28 -8.76
CA GLY A 48 7.23 1.58 -7.50
C GLY A 48 7.17 2.53 -6.32
N GLN A 49 7.98 3.60 -6.36
CA GLN A 49 8.02 4.65 -5.34
C GLN A 49 6.76 5.53 -5.34
N SER A 50 6.13 5.74 -6.50
CA SER A 50 4.91 6.54 -6.64
C SER A 50 3.62 5.73 -6.43
N ALA A 51 3.67 4.40 -6.50
CA ALA A 51 2.51 3.53 -6.32
C ALA A 51 1.78 3.71 -4.96
N PRO A 52 2.44 4.00 -3.83
CA PRO A 52 1.75 4.23 -2.56
C PRO A 52 1.18 5.65 -2.37
N ASN A 53 1.45 6.60 -3.27
CA ASN A 53 0.99 7.99 -3.14
C ASN A 53 -0.53 8.20 -2.96
N PRO A 54 -1.44 7.37 -3.51
CA PRO A 54 -2.87 7.54 -3.28
C PRO A 54 -3.32 7.26 -1.84
N VAL A 55 -2.42 6.72 -1.01
CA VAL A 55 -2.71 6.24 0.35
C VAL A 55 -1.81 6.85 1.42
N LEU A 56 -0.82 7.65 1.01
CA LEU A 56 0.03 8.50 1.87
C LEU A 56 -0.49 9.94 1.83
#